data_AF-A0A562VCB6-F1
#
_entry.id   AF-A0A562VCB6-F1
#
_cell.length_a   1.000
_cell.length_b   1.000
_cell.length_c   1.000
_cell.angle_alpha   90.00
_cell.angle_beta   90.00
_cell.angle_gamma   90.00
#
_symmetry.space_group_name_H-M   'P 1'
#
loop_
_entity.id
_entity.type
_entity.pdbx_description
1 polymer ?
#
loop_
_entity_poly.entity_id
_entity_poly.type
_entity_poly.pdbx_seq_one_letter_code
_entity_poly.pdbx_strand_id
1 'polypeptide(L)'
;MLRALEIRAELSGLEDSHRDRLFWEPTIELSVDCFVCERVRRTTVLKPGADRALCSGGEDGGHPAPARVSAFDVTTGADRLALRAVVDLWWASFRDTGRGEDGSPLSGWVRLHYGCHCHHAGVTVKGSVQTNTRRPHPVTCGGCRTGIGTDAAAPTIRLLV
;
A
#
# COMPACT_ATOMS: atom_id res chain seq x y z
N MET A 1 -9.55 -20.63 1.67
CA MET A 1 -10.77 -19.78 1.62
C MET A 1 -10.40 -18.41 1.07
N LEU A 2 -11.17 -17.89 0.11
CA LEU A 2 -10.93 -16.55 -0.46
C LEU A 2 -11.44 -15.46 0.50
N ARG A 3 -10.66 -14.40 0.64
CA ARG A 3 -10.97 -13.17 1.38
C ARG A 3 -10.65 -11.98 0.50
N ALA A 4 -11.31 -10.85 0.73
CA ALA A 4 -11.00 -9.62 0.01
C ALA A 4 -10.77 -8.48 1.02
N LEU A 5 -9.70 -7.71 0.82
CA LEU A 5 -9.37 -6.52 1.58
C LEU A 5 -9.60 -5.30 0.71
N GLU A 6 -10.41 -4.35 1.15
CA GLU A 6 -10.48 -3.02 0.56
C GLU A 6 -9.49 -2.10 1.27
N ILE A 7 -8.70 -1.40 0.47
CA ILE A 7 -7.72 -0.42 0.91
C ILE A 7 -8.12 0.94 0.35
N ARG A 8 -8.12 1.97 1.18
CA ARG A 8 -8.36 3.35 0.73
C ARG A 8 -7.33 4.30 1.31
N ALA A 9 -6.90 5.26 0.51
CA ALA A 9 -6.05 6.37 0.95
C ALA A 9 -6.34 7.63 0.14
N GLU A 10 -5.99 8.78 0.70
CA GLU A 10 -6.17 10.08 0.06
C GLU A 10 -4.99 10.99 0.42
N LEU A 11 -4.50 11.73 -0.57
CA LEU A 11 -3.72 12.93 -0.38
C LEU A 11 -4.61 14.15 -0.67
N SER A 12 -4.64 15.12 0.24
CA SER A 12 -5.50 16.30 0.14
C SER A 12 -4.69 17.61 0.19
N GLY A 13 -5.33 18.73 -0.13
CA GLY A 13 -4.66 20.04 -0.17
C GLY A 13 -3.58 20.09 -1.25
N LEU A 14 -3.85 19.51 -2.42
CA LEU A 14 -2.88 19.40 -3.50
C LEU A 14 -2.51 20.76 -4.08
N GLU A 15 -1.20 21.01 -4.13
CA GLU A 15 -0.63 22.21 -4.72
C GLU A 15 -0.73 22.15 -6.26
N ASP A 16 -1.08 23.28 -6.88
CA ASP A 16 -1.47 23.36 -8.29
C ASP A 16 -0.37 22.90 -9.27
N SER A 17 0.89 23.29 -9.06
CA SER A 17 1.98 22.98 -9.99
C SER A 17 2.39 21.49 -9.98
N HIS A 18 2.13 20.77 -8.89
CA HIS A 18 2.45 19.35 -8.75
C HIS A 18 1.24 18.42 -8.89
N ARG A 19 0.00 18.92 -8.73
CA ARG A 19 -1.23 18.13 -8.73
C ARG A 19 -1.35 17.13 -9.87
N ASP A 20 -1.24 17.61 -11.11
CA ASP A 20 -1.41 16.77 -12.31
C ASP A 20 -0.23 15.83 -12.58
N ARG A 21 0.82 15.95 -11.76
CA ARG A 21 2.07 15.18 -11.85
C ARG A 21 2.26 14.25 -10.66
N LEU A 22 1.35 14.29 -9.69
CA LEU A 22 1.30 13.41 -8.53
C LEU A 22 0.43 12.20 -8.87
N PHE A 23 0.93 11.00 -8.60
CA PHE A 23 0.23 9.76 -8.91
C PHE A 23 0.52 8.69 -7.86
N TRP A 24 -0.42 7.76 -7.68
CA TRP A 24 -0.18 6.54 -6.91
C TRP A 24 0.66 5.57 -7.74
N GLU A 25 1.76 5.06 -7.19
CA GLU A 25 2.51 3.98 -7.81
C GLU A 25 1.72 2.66 -7.70
N PRO A 26 1.76 1.78 -8.72
CA PRO A 26 1.04 0.52 -8.73
C PRO A 26 1.78 -0.54 -7.89
N THR A 27 2.12 -0.20 -6.64
CA THR A 27 2.76 -1.09 -5.67
C THR A 27 2.10 -0.90 -4.30
N ILE A 28 1.64 -2.00 -3.72
CA ILE A 28 1.04 -2.06 -2.39
C ILE A 28 1.92 -2.98 -1.54
N GLU A 29 2.34 -2.52 -0.37
CA GLU A 29 2.91 -3.40 0.65
C GLU A 29 1.89 -3.62 1.77
N LEU A 30 1.58 -4.87 2.07
CA LEU A 30 0.67 -5.26 3.14
C LEU A 30 1.37 -6.09 4.20
N SER A 31 1.03 -5.88 5.45
CA SER A 31 1.38 -6.80 6.54
C SER A 31 0.32 -7.87 6.69
N VAL A 32 0.42 -8.91 5.87
CA VAL A 32 -0.48 -10.06 5.95
C VAL A 32 0.28 -11.25 6.50
N ASP A 33 -0.43 -12.03 7.28
CA ASP A 33 0.08 -13.32 7.72
C ASP A 33 0.20 -14.23 6.50
N CYS A 34 1.19 -15.13 6.50
CA CYS A 34 1.48 -15.97 5.35
C CYS A 34 1.39 -17.44 5.75
N PHE A 35 0.31 -18.11 5.33
CA PHE A 35 0.13 -19.53 5.63
C PHE A 35 1.09 -20.43 4.85
N VAL A 36 1.70 -19.93 3.76
CA VAL A 36 2.66 -20.71 2.95
C VAL A 36 3.97 -20.93 3.69
N CYS A 37 4.46 -19.92 4.42
CA CYS A 37 5.63 -20.09 5.30
C CYS A 37 5.25 -20.17 6.78
N GLU A 38 3.96 -20.23 7.10
CA GLU A 38 3.39 -20.31 8.45
C GLU A 38 3.94 -19.26 9.41
N ARG A 39 4.02 -18.00 8.94
CA ARG A 39 4.56 -16.87 9.72
C ARG A 39 3.65 -15.65 9.65
N VAL A 40 3.40 -15.04 10.79
CA VAL A 40 2.58 -13.83 10.93
C VAL A 40 3.40 -12.57 10.60
N ARG A 41 2.68 -11.46 10.34
CA ARG A 41 3.21 -10.10 10.14
C ARG A 41 4.25 -10.03 9.03
N ARG A 42 4.05 -10.78 7.94
CA ARG A 42 4.94 -10.73 6.78
C ARG A 42 4.62 -9.53 5.90
N THR A 43 5.65 -8.87 5.40
CA THR A 43 5.47 -7.88 4.34
C THR A 43 5.23 -8.62 3.05
N THR A 44 4.09 -8.34 2.41
CA THR A 44 3.72 -8.89 1.12
C THR A 44 3.59 -7.75 0.13
N VAL A 45 4.33 -7.84 -0.97
CA VAL A 45 4.32 -6.84 -2.04
C VAL A 45 3.36 -7.30 -3.13
N LEU A 46 2.44 -6.42 -3.52
CA LEU A 46 1.45 -6.65 -4.56
C LEU A 46 1.57 -5.61 -5.66
N LYS A 47 1.38 -6.05 -6.90
CA LYS A 47 1.33 -5.20 -8.10
C LYS A 47 0.05 -5.51 -8.89
N PRO A 48 -0.72 -4.49 -9.31
CA PRO A 48 -1.82 -4.69 -10.26
C PRO A 48 -1.38 -5.47 -11.50
N GLY A 49 -2.21 -6.42 -11.93
CA GLY A 49 -1.93 -7.29 -13.08
C GLY A 49 -1.03 -8.49 -12.79
N ALA A 50 -0.41 -8.59 -11.61
CA ALA A 50 0.30 -9.79 -11.21
C ALA A 50 -0.67 -10.85 -10.65
N ASP A 51 -0.51 -12.10 -11.08
CA ASP A 51 -1.34 -13.22 -10.62
C ASP A 51 -1.12 -13.60 -9.15
N ARG A 52 0.05 -13.22 -8.61
CA ARG A 52 0.48 -13.55 -7.25
C ARG A 52 1.32 -12.42 -6.66
N ALA A 53 1.20 -12.26 -5.36
CA ALA A 53 2.01 -11.37 -4.56
C ALA A 53 3.35 -12.01 -4.19
N LEU A 54 4.25 -11.23 -3.60
CA LEU A 54 5.55 -11.68 -3.10
C LEU A 54 5.62 -11.47 -1.58
N CYS A 55 5.64 -12.56 -0.82
CA CYS A 55 5.94 -12.52 0.61
C CYS A 55 7.44 -12.31 0.80
N SER A 56 7.84 -11.42 1.69
CA SER A 56 9.25 -11.15 2.01
C SER A 56 9.92 -12.24 2.86
N GLY A 57 9.22 -13.32 3.19
CA GLY A 57 9.76 -14.47 3.91
C GLY A 57 10.51 -15.41 2.96
N GLY A 58 11.66 -15.93 3.39
CA GLY A 58 12.48 -16.86 2.60
C GLY A 58 13.95 -16.42 2.53
N GLU A 59 14.83 -17.34 2.17
CA GLU A 59 16.28 -17.10 2.12
C GLU A 59 16.71 -16.33 0.85
N ASP A 60 15.92 -16.37 -0.22
CA ASP A 60 16.28 -15.84 -1.55
C ASP A 60 15.39 -14.67 -2.04
N GLY A 61 15.12 -13.69 -1.18
CA GLY A 61 14.40 -12.47 -1.59
C GLY A 61 12.88 -12.62 -1.67
N GLY A 62 12.34 -13.66 -1.04
CA GLY A 62 10.90 -13.87 -0.84
C GLY A 62 10.36 -15.13 -1.54
N HIS A 63 9.09 -15.43 -1.30
CA HIS A 63 8.39 -16.51 -1.99
C HIS A 63 7.01 -16.02 -2.49
N PRO A 64 6.43 -16.66 -3.51
CA PRO A 64 5.08 -16.32 -3.95
C PRO A 64 4.06 -16.44 -2.82
N ALA A 65 3.24 -15.40 -2.65
CA ALA A 65 2.13 -15.38 -1.73
C ALA A 65 0.81 -15.47 -2.52
N PRO A 66 -0.17 -16.25 -2.04
CA PRO A 66 -1.44 -16.43 -2.72
C PRO A 66 -2.36 -15.25 -2.41
N ALA A 67 -2.01 -14.10 -2.99
CA ALA A 67 -2.78 -12.86 -2.95
C ALA A 67 -2.58 -12.11 -4.28
N ARG A 68 -3.55 -11.31 -4.69
CA ARG A 68 -3.46 -10.47 -5.90
C ARG A 68 -4.28 -9.20 -5.75
N VAL A 69 -3.96 -8.17 -6.55
CA VAL A 69 -4.81 -6.98 -6.66
C VAL A 69 -5.92 -7.26 -7.67
N SER A 70 -7.17 -7.27 -7.23
CA SER A 70 -8.34 -7.48 -8.08
C SER A 70 -8.94 -6.17 -8.61
N ALA A 71 -8.70 -5.05 -7.94
CA ALA A 71 -9.03 -3.71 -8.43
C ALA A 71 -8.02 -2.67 -7.94
N PHE A 72 -7.72 -1.67 -8.76
CA PHE A 72 -6.84 -0.55 -8.43
C PHE A 72 -7.34 0.72 -9.13
N ASP A 73 -8.13 1.51 -8.41
CA ASP A 73 -8.81 2.68 -8.91
C ASP A 73 -8.19 3.95 -8.32
N VAL A 74 -7.73 4.86 -9.18
CA VAL A 74 -7.22 6.17 -8.80
C VAL A 74 -8.23 7.23 -9.22
N THR A 75 -8.54 8.15 -8.31
CA THR A 75 -9.41 9.29 -8.58
C THR A 75 -8.66 10.59 -8.32
N THR A 76 -8.51 11.40 -9.35
CA THR A 76 -7.93 12.74 -9.25
C THR A 76 -9.06 13.77 -9.21
N GLY A 77 -9.09 14.57 -8.14
CA GLY A 77 -9.97 15.73 -8.01
C GLY A 77 -9.18 17.03 -8.12
N ALA A 78 -9.88 18.15 -7.94
CA ALA A 78 -9.20 19.44 -7.85
C ALA A 78 -8.23 19.44 -6.66
N ASP A 79 -8.67 19.23 -5.43
CA ASP A 79 -7.81 19.38 -4.24
C ASP A 79 -7.31 18.04 -3.66
N ARG A 80 -7.53 16.92 -4.35
CA ARG A 80 -7.27 15.58 -3.81
C ARG A 80 -6.83 14.54 -4.83
N LEU A 81 -6.08 13.55 -4.36
CA LEU A 81 -5.70 12.34 -5.09
C LEU A 81 -6.04 11.13 -4.22
N ALA A 82 -7.06 10.37 -4.62
CA ALA A 82 -7.56 9.22 -3.87
C ALA A 82 -7.19 7.90 -4.55
N LEU A 83 -6.95 6.88 -3.73
CA LEU A 83 -6.75 5.49 -4.15
C LEU A 83 -7.80 4.61 -3.48
N ARG A 84 -8.39 3.71 -4.27
CA ARG A 84 -9.12 2.54 -3.80
C ARG A 84 -8.52 1.30 -4.45
N ALA A 85 -8.09 0.34 -3.64
CA ALA A 85 -7.63 -0.96 -4.13
C ALA A 85 -8.40 -2.10 -3.45
N VAL A 86 -8.59 -3.19 -4.17
CA VAL A 86 -9.12 -4.44 -3.63
C VAL A 86 -8.07 -5.52 -3.82
N VAL A 87 -7.75 -6.22 -2.73
CA VAL A 87 -6.80 -7.32 -2.69
C VAL A 87 -7.53 -8.61 -2.37
N ASP A 88 -7.48 -9.56 -3.28
CA ASP A 88 -7.90 -10.93 -3.07
C ASP A 88 -6.79 -11.67 -2.31
N LEU A 89 -7.14 -12.35 -1.22
CA LEU A 89 -6.23 -13.14 -0.40
C LEU A 89 -6.81 -14.55 -0.27
N TRP A 90 -6.10 -15.55 -0.79
CA TRP A 90 -6.40 -16.93 -0.41
C TRP A 90 -5.78 -17.18 0.94
N TRP A 91 -6.57 -17.71 1.85
CA TRP A 91 -6.22 -17.82 3.26
C TRP A 91 -6.59 -19.18 3.83
N ALA A 92 -5.78 -19.68 4.75
CA ALA A 92 -6.04 -20.81 5.61
C ALA A 92 -5.57 -20.50 7.03
N SER A 93 -6.26 -21.04 8.04
CA SER A 93 -5.82 -20.93 9.43
C SER A 93 -4.50 -21.68 9.63
N PHE A 94 -3.57 -21.08 10.36
CA PHE A 94 -2.31 -21.70 10.77
C PHE A 94 -1.86 -21.11 12.10
N ARG A 95 -0.88 -21.76 12.73
CA ARG A 95 -0.20 -21.26 13.93
C ARG A 95 1.24 -20.89 13.57
N ASP A 96 1.69 -19.70 13.94
CA ASP A 96 3.03 -19.20 13.62
C ASP A 96 4.09 -20.13 14.19
N THR A 97 4.96 -20.65 13.33
CA THR A 97 5.98 -21.65 13.71
C THR A 97 7.10 -21.10 14.59
N GLY A 98 7.29 -19.78 14.64
CA GLY A 98 8.33 -19.14 15.47
C GLY A 98 7.81 -18.35 16.69
N ARG A 99 6.53 -17.97 16.73
CA ARG A 99 5.91 -17.19 17.82
C ARG A 99 4.73 -17.90 18.49
N GLY A 100 4.15 -18.92 17.85
CA GLY A 100 2.99 -19.65 18.36
C GLY A 100 1.68 -18.87 18.36
N GLU A 101 1.63 -17.73 17.65
CA GLU A 101 0.44 -16.89 17.47
C GLU A 101 -0.48 -17.47 16.38
N ASP A 102 -1.79 -17.30 16.52
CA ASP A 102 -2.75 -17.70 15.47
C ASP A 102 -2.74 -16.70 14.31
N GLY A 103 -2.71 -17.20 13.08
CA GLY A 103 -2.76 -16.35 11.90
C GLY A 103 -4.14 -15.71 11.68
N SER A 104 -4.13 -14.51 11.10
CA SER A 104 -5.33 -13.74 10.73
C SER A 104 -5.30 -13.32 9.25
N PRO A 105 -6.45 -13.33 8.54
CA PRO A 105 -6.54 -12.78 7.18
C PRO A 105 -6.54 -11.24 7.15
N LEU A 106 -6.64 -10.57 8.31
CA LEU A 106 -6.65 -9.11 8.38
C LEU A 106 -5.22 -8.57 8.39
N SER A 107 -4.93 -7.63 7.49
CA SER A 107 -3.62 -6.98 7.45
C SER A 107 -3.43 -6.01 8.63
N GLY A 108 -2.25 -6.04 9.26
CA GLY A 108 -1.91 -5.15 10.37
C GLY A 108 -1.55 -3.72 9.94
N TRP A 109 -1.06 -3.54 8.71
CA TRP A 109 -0.76 -2.23 8.12
C TRP A 109 -0.67 -2.32 6.59
N VAL A 110 -0.80 -1.18 5.91
CA VAL A 110 -0.56 -1.02 4.48
C VAL A 110 0.38 0.15 4.26
N ARG A 111 1.32 0.01 3.33
CA ARG A 111 2.12 1.10 2.76
C ARG A 111 1.77 1.23 1.28
N LEU A 112 1.50 2.46 0.88
CA LEU A 112 1.12 2.83 -0.48
C LEU A 112 2.12 3.86 -0.97
N HIS A 113 2.62 3.66 -2.19
CA HIS A 113 3.66 4.48 -2.76
C HIS A 113 3.05 5.52 -3.70
N TYR A 114 3.60 6.72 -3.72
CA TYR A 114 3.24 7.76 -4.68
C TYR A 114 4.50 8.31 -5.34
N GLY A 115 4.34 8.77 -6.58
CA GLY A 115 5.36 9.46 -7.34
C GLY A 115 4.90 10.87 -7.69
N CYS A 116 5.85 11.80 -7.83
CA CYS A 116 5.58 13.15 -8.33
C CYS A 116 6.65 13.54 -9.36
N HIS A 117 6.23 13.89 -10.57
CA HIS A 117 7.15 14.45 -11.55
C HIS A 117 7.39 15.95 -11.25
N CYS A 118 8.54 16.28 -10.66
CA CYS A 118 8.87 17.66 -10.30
C CYS A 118 9.29 18.45 -11.53
N HIS A 119 8.55 19.51 -11.87
CA HIS A 119 8.91 20.38 -12.99
C HIS A 119 10.21 21.16 -12.73
N HIS A 120 10.41 21.66 -11.51
CA HIS A 120 11.58 22.47 -11.16
C HIS A 120 12.90 21.69 -11.23
N ALA A 121 12.88 20.42 -10.86
CA ALA A 121 14.08 19.58 -10.82
C ALA A 121 14.20 18.63 -12.02
N GLY A 122 13.15 18.49 -12.84
CA GLY A 122 13.12 17.57 -13.99
C GLY A 122 13.23 16.09 -13.61
N VAL A 123 12.88 15.73 -12.37
CA VAL A 123 13.00 14.36 -11.83
C VAL A 123 11.69 13.86 -11.26
N THR A 124 11.50 12.55 -11.30
CA THR A 124 10.42 11.89 -10.54
C THR A 124 10.91 11.61 -9.13
N VAL A 125 10.21 12.17 -8.14
CA VAL A 125 10.44 11.89 -6.73
C VAL A 125 9.41 10.91 -6.22
N LYS A 126 9.80 10.09 -5.24
CA LYS A 126 8.96 9.04 -4.67
C LYS A 126 8.70 9.30 -3.20
N GLY A 127 7.56 8.85 -2.72
CA GLY A 127 7.22 8.82 -1.31
C GLY A 127 6.20 7.72 -1.02
N SER A 128 5.75 7.66 0.23
CA SER A 128 4.75 6.67 0.63
C SER A 128 3.92 7.16 1.81
N VAL A 129 2.69 6.64 1.90
CA VAL A 129 1.81 6.76 3.06
C VAL A 129 1.66 5.40 3.72
N GLN A 130 1.47 5.35 5.04
CA GLN A 130 1.40 4.08 5.78
C GLN A 130 0.47 4.19 6.99
N THR A 131 -0.31 3.13 7.26
CA THR A 131 -1.30 3.08 8.34
C THR A 131 -0.75 3.41 9.73
N ASN A 132 0.50 3.04 10.00
CA ASN A 132 1.12 3.12 11.34
C ASN A 132 2.03 4.34 11.51
N THR A 133 1.82 5.40 10.75
CA THR A 133 2.61 6.64 10.84
C THR A 133 1.75 7.79 11.38
N ARG A 134 2.36 8.74 12.11
CA ARG A 134 1.65 9.89 12.70
C ARG A 134 1.00 10.77 11.62
N ARG A 135 -0.22 11.25 11.89
CA ARG A 135 -1.01 12.11 10.99
C ARG A 135 -1.51 13.37 11.73
N PRO A 136 -1.79 14.49 11.02
CA PRO A 136 -1.54 14.70 9.59
C PRO A 136 -0.03 14.77 9.29
N HIS A 137 0.36 14.38 8.07
CA HIS A 137 1.76 14.46 7.63
C HIS A 137 1.85 15.29 6.35
N PRO A 138 2.66 16.38 6.33
CA PRO A 138 2.86 17.16 5.12
C PRO A 138 3.64 16.34 4.10
N VAL A 139 3.15 16.31 2.87
CA VAL A 139 3.84 15.69 1.74
C VAL A 139 4.61 16.78 1.01
N THR A 140 5.92 16.59 0.89
CA THR A 140 6.81 17.52 0.19
C THR A 140 7.41 16.88 -1.04
N CYS A 141 7.60 17.67 -2.08
CA CYS A 141 8.36 17.26 -3.25
C CYS A 141 9.83 17.09 -2.85
N GLY A 142 10.40 15.90 -3.05
CA GLY A 142 11.82 15.65 -2.76
C GLY A 142 12.79 16.51 -3.59
N GLY A 143 12.35 17.04 -4.74
CA GLY A 143 13.18 17.79 -5.69
C GLY A 143 13.25 19.27 -5.36
N CYS A 144 12.10 19.94 -5.29
CA CYS A 144 12.02 21.39 -5.01
C CYS A 144 11.62 21.74 -3.57
N ARG A 145 11.34 20.74 -2.72
CA ARG A 145 10.95 20.90 -1.31
C ARG A 145 9.61 21.60 -1.07
N THR A 146 8.88 21.99 -2.13
CA THR A 146 7.51 22.51 -2.04
C THR A 146 6.58 21.50 -1.40
N GLY A 147 5.66 21.95 -0.54
CA GLY A 147 4.56 21.13 -0.05
C GLY A 147 3.58 20.84 -1.19
N ILE A 148 3.40 19.56 -1.52
CA ILE A 148 2.58 19.12 -2.66
C ILE A 148 1.23 18.52 -2.24
N GLY A 149 1.02 18.36 -0.93
CA GLY A 149 -0.22 17.87 -0.36
C GLY A 149 -0.06 17.51 1.11
N THR A 150 -1.10 16.91 1.66
CA THR A 150 -1.15 16.43 3.03
C THR A 150 -1.71 15.02 3.03
N ASP A 151 -1.02 14.12 3.73
CA ASP A 151 -1.57 12.85 4.16
C ASP A 151 -2.33 13.12 5.47
N ALA A 152 -3.61 13.47 5.34
CA ALA A 152 -4.43 13.95 6.44
C ALA A 152 -4.93 12.83 7.36
N ALA A 153 -5.21 11.65 6.79
CA ALA A 153 -5.74 10.50 7.49
C ALA A 153 -5.01 9.22 7.06
N ALA A 154 -4.80 8.30 8.01
CA ALA A 154 -4.13 7.05 7.72
C ALA A 154 -4.89 6.23 6.66
N PRO A 155 -4.18 5.51 5.77
CA PRO A 155 -4.80 4.53 4.89
C PRO A 155 -5.68 3.54 5.67
N THR A 156 -6.87 3.26 5.16
CA THR A 156 -7.80 2.31 5.78
C THR A 156 -7.66 0.94 5.14
N ILE A 157 -7.82 -0.11 5.94
CA ILE A 157 -7.87 -1.50 5.50
C ILE A 157 -9.14 -2.09 6.07
N ARG A 158 -9.97 -2.68 5.22
CA ARG A 158 -11.24 -3.29 5.62
C ARG A 158 -11.39 -4.66 4.99
N LEU A 159 -11.69 -5.66 5.81
CA LEU A 159 -12.11 -6.96 5.30
C LEU A 159 -13.51 -6.85 4.71
N LEU A 160 -13.68 -7.28 3.47
CA LEU A 160 -14.97 -7.41 2.81
C LEU A 160 -15.59 -8.75 3.22
N VAL A 161 -16.83 -8.69 3.71
CA VAL A 161 -17.66 -9.83 4.11
C VAL A 161 -18.55 -10.28 2.98
#